data_AF-E1RFL9-F1
#
_entry.id   AF-E1RFL9-F1
#
_cell.length_a   1.000
_cell.length_b   1.000
_cell.length_c   1.000
_cell.angle_alpha   90.00
_cell.angle_beta   90.00
_cell.angle_gamma   90.00
#
_symmetry.space_group_name_H-M   'P 1'
#
loop_
_entity.id
_entity.type
_entity.pdbx_description
1 polymer ?
#
loop_
_entity_poly.entity_id
_entity_poly.type
_entity_poly.pdbx_seq_one_letter_code
_entity_poly.pdbx_strand_id
1 'polypeptide(L)'
;MDNEYAENLVPVGRRLRDELNKCGEHVTPSTLIDPVEGRIWKKFPSGSFREITVDSKKVLLAVENYRNLVESTRKKCCESRKERI
;
A
#
# COMPACT_ATOMS: atom_id res chain seq x y z
N MET A 1 8.77 -4.94 25.39
CA MET A 1 8.61 -5.46 24.02
C MET A 1 8.20 -4.28 23.18
N ASP A 2 9.21 -3.71 22.55
CA ASP A 2 9.17 -2.43 21.88
C ASP A 2 8.27 -2.49 20.65
N ASN A 3 7.34 -1.53 20.59
CA ASN A 3 6.34 -1.40 19.54
C ASN A 3 6.97 -0.70 18.31
N GLU A 4 8.15 -1.16 17.91
CA GLU A 4 9.03 -0.53 16.91
C GLU A 4 8.49 -0.68 15.47
N TYR A 5 7.54 -1.59 15.26
CA TYR A 5 6.94 -1.85 13.95
C TYR A 5 5.84 -0.86 13.54
N ALA A 6 5.41 0.03 14.44
CA ALA A 6 4.28 0.94 14.16
C ALA A 6 4.68 2.24 13.45
N GLU A 7 5.97 2.59 13.40
CA GLU A 7 6.39 3.92 12.92
C GLU A 7 6.28 4.09 11.40
N ASN A 8 6.34 3.00 10.62
CA ASN A 8 6.33 3.04 9.15
C ASN A 8 5.04 2.51 8.51
N LEU A 9 4.01 2.22 9.31
CA LEU A 9 2.76 1.68 8.83
C LEU A 9 1.91 2.75 8.15
N VAL A 10 1.64 2.59 6.86
CA VAL A 10 0.78 3.49 6.08
C VAL A 10 -0.59 2.86 5.82
N PRO A 11 -1.68 3.66 5.78
CA PRO A 11 -3.00 3.14 5.45
C PRO A 11 -3.07 2.67 4.00
N VAL A 12 -3.68 1.50 3.78
CA VAL A 12 -3.89 0.97 2.44
C VAL A 12 -5.06 1.69 1.77
N GLY A 13 -4.75 2.62 0.87
CA GLY A 13 -5.74 3.29 0.02
C GLY A 13 -6.38 2.37 -1.01
N ARG A 14 -7.51 2.78 -1.61
CA ARG A 14 -8.27 1.98 -2.61
C ARG A 14 -7.37 1.42 -3.72
N ARG A 15 -6.57 2.27 -4.36
CA ARG A 15 -5.72 1.85 -5.50
C ARG A 15 -4.65 0.82 -5.10
N LEU A 16 -4.00 1.00 -3.95
CA LEU A 16 -3.00 0.04 -3.47
C LEU A 16 -3.66 -1.28 -3.07
N ARG A 17 -4.84 -1.24 -2.44
CA ARG A 17 -5.64 -2.45 -2.18
C ARG A 17 -5.98 -3.20 -3.46
N ASP A 18 -6.32 -2.50 -4.54
CA ASP A 18 -6.64 -3.14 -5.82
C ASP A 18 -5.40 -3.87 -6.39
N GLU A 19 -4.21 -3.28 -6.27
CA GLU A 19 -2.95 -3.96 -6.65
C GLU A 19 -2.64 -5.17 -5.75
N LEU A 20 -2.81 -5.04 -4.43
CA LEU A 20 -2.65 -6.15 -3.49
C LEU A 20 -3.58 -7.32 -3.82
N ASN A 21 -4.85 -7.04 -4.10
CA ASN A 21 -5.83 -8.04 -4.51
C ASN A 21 -5.43 -8.75 -5.81
N LYS A 22 -4.88 -8.04 -6.81
CA LYS A 22 -4.38 -8.65 -8.06
C LYS A 22 -3.20 -9.59 -7.81
N CYS A 23 -2.34 -9.26 -6.86
CA CYS A 23 -1.22 -10.11 -6.45
C CYS A 23 -1.66 -11.29 -5.57
N GLY A 24 -2.93 -11.34 -5.15
CA GLY A 24 -3.49 -12.40 -4.29
C GLY A 24 -3.43 -12.09 -2.79
N GLU A 25 -3.12 -10.84 -2.42
CA GLU A 25 -3.16 -10.33 -1.04
C GLU A 25 -4.51 -9.66 -0.79
N HIS A 26 -5.46 -10.40 -0.22
CA HIS A 26 -6.80 -9.89 0.03
C HIS A 26 -6.89 -9.06 1.31
N VAL A 27 -6.90 -7.73 1.15
CA VAL A 27 -6.87 -6.79 2.28
C VAL A 27 -8.17 -5.99 2.45
N THR A 28 -8.55 -5.77 3.70
CA THR A 28 -9.74 -4.97 4.07
C THR A 28 -9.40 -3.49 4.21
N PRO A 29 -10.37 -2.55 4.17
CA PRO A 29 -10.08 -1.11 4.27
C PRO A 29 -9.38 -0.68 5.57
N SER A 30 -9.53 -1.44 6.67
CA SER A 30 -8.89 -1.17 7.95
C SER A 30 -7.49 -1.80 8.08
N THR A 31 -6.78 -1.93 6.95
CA THR A 31 -5.43 -2.48 6.89
C THR A 31 -4.39 -1.39 6.74
N LEU A 32 -3.27 -1.64 7.40
CA LEU A 32 -2.04 -0.89 7.29
C LEU A 32 -1.01 -1.76 6.57
N ILE A 33 -0.06 -1.13 5.92
CA ILE A 33 1.03 -1.80 5.22
C ILE A 33 2.36 -1.17 5.63
N ASP A 34 3.37 -2.02 5.81
CA ASP A 34 4.76 -1.62 5.77
C ASP A 34 5.25 -1.79 4.32
N PRO A 35 5.46 -0.70 3.58
CA PRO A 35 5.87 -0.76 2.18
C PRO A 35 7.35 -1.12 2.00
N VAL A 36 8.16 -1.11 3.07
CA VAL A 36 9.59 -1.44 3.04
C VAL A 36 9.76 -2.94 3.27
N GLU A 37 9.10 -3.46 4.29
CA GLU A 37 9.19 -4.87 4.68
C GLU A 37 8.18 -5.76 3.94
N GLY A 38 7.20 -5.16 3.26
CA GLY A 38 6.15 -5.90 2.56
C GLY A 38 5.19 -6.61 3.53
N ARG A 39 4.91 -6.02 4.69
CA ARG A 39 4.02 -6.63 5.70
C ARG A 39 2.69 -5.91 5.77
N ILE A 40 1.61 -6.65 6.00
CA ILE A 40 0.27 -6.11 6.13
C ILE A 40 -0.25 -6.38 7.54
N TRP A 41 -0.83 -5.34 8.14
CA TRP A 41 -1.39 -5.37 9.48
C TRP A 41 -2.87 -5.00 9.45
N LYS A 42 -3.71 -5.78 10.13
CA LYS A 42 -5.11 -5.44 10.36
C LYS A 42 -5.25 -4.72 11.69
N LYS A 43 -5.82 -3.51 11.66
CA LYS A 43 -6.20 -2.78 12.87
C LYS A 43 -7.58 -3.23 13.33
N PHE A 44 -7.68 -3.67 14.58
CA PHE A 44 -8.95 -4.06 15.19
C PHE A 44 -9.56 -2.89 15.99
N PRO A 45 -10.90 -2.89 16.19
CA PRO A 45 -11.58 -1.87 17.01
C PRO A 45 -11.05 -1.78 18.45
N SER A 46 -10.50 -2.88 18.97
CA SER A 46 -9.82 -2.96 20.28
C SER A 46 -8.52 -2.13 20.35
N GLY A 47 -8.05 -1.58 19.22
CA GLY A 47 -6.76 -0.89 19.13
C GLY A 47 -5.58 -1.84 18.88
N SER A 48 -5.78 -3.15 18.91
CA SER A 48 -4.73 -4.14 18.61
C SER A 48 -4.46 -4.25 17.12
N PHE A 49 -3.21 -4.57 16.77
CA PHE A 49 -2.79 -4.87 15.41
C PHE A 49 -2.44 -6.35 15.29
N ARG A 50 -2.78 -6.96 14.15
CA ARG A 50 -2.36 -8.33 13.82
C ARG A 50 -1.81 -8.37 12.42
N GLU A 51 -0.65 -9.01 12.25
CA GLU A 51 -0.10 -9.26 10.93
C GLU A 51 -0.99 -10.27 10.17
N ILE A 52 -1.28 -9.96 8.91
CA ILE A 52 -2.11 -10.78 8.01
C ILE A 52 -1.43 -11.02 6.65
N THR A 53 -0.14 -10.70 6.54
CA THR A 53 0.68 -10.92 5.33
C THR A 53 0.61 -12.39 4.92
N VAL A 54 0.23 -12.66 3.67
CA VAL A 54 0.31 -14.03 3.12
C VAL A 54 1.70 -14.27 2.51
N ASP A 55 2.17 -13.33 1.69
CA ASP A 55 3.47 -13.38 1.03
C ASP A 55 4.05 -11.97 0.86
N SER A 56 5.13 -11.67 1.57
CA SER A 56 5.76 -10.35 1.52
C SER A 56 6.28 -9.97 0.13
N LYS A 57 6.64 -10.93 -0.73
CA LYS A 57 7.08 -10.63 -2.10
C LYS A 57 5.95 -10.09 -2.94
N LYS A 58 4.73 -10.64 -2.78
CA LYS A 58 3.52 -10.15 -3.47
C LYS A 58 3.12 -8.76 -2.99
N VAL A 59 3.28 -8.51 -1.70
CA VAL A 59 3.05 -7.18 -1.13
C VAL A 59 4.02 -6.14 -1.73
N LEU A 60 5.31 -6.44 -1.76
CA LEU A 60 6.31 -5.55 -2.35
C LEU A 60 6.07 -5.30 -3.84
N LEU A 61 5.69 -6.34 -4.59
CA LEU A 61 5.32 -6.20 -6.00
C LEU A 61 4.10 -5.27 -6.20
N ALA A 62 3.07 -5.41 -5.37
CA ALA A 62 1.90 -4.53 -5.43
C ALA A 62 2.26 -3.08 -5.08
N VAL A 63 3.16 -2.86 -4.12
CA VAL A 63 3.65 -1.52 -3.77
C VAL A 63 4.42 -0.89 -4.93
N GLU A 64 5.29 -1.65 -5.59
CA GLU A 64 6.02 -1.18 -6.78
C GLU A 64 5.08 -0.83 -7.93
N ASN A 65 4.11 -1.71 -8.24
CA ASN A 65 3.09 -1.46 -9.26
C ASN A 65 2.28 -0.19 -8.97
N TYR A 66 1.89 0.01 -7.71
CA TYR A 66 1.18 1.21 -7.28
C TYR A 66 2.03 2.47 -7.45
N ARG A 67 3.32 2.42 -7.09
CA ARG A 67 4.25 3.55 -7.28
C ARG A 67 4.37 3.93 -8.76
N ASN A 68 4.56 2.95 -9.63
CA ASN A 68 4.62 3.15 -11.09
C ASN A 68 3.34 3.79 -11.64
N LEU A 69 2.17 3.37 -11.16
CA LEU A 69 0.88 3.93 -11.56
C LEU A 69 0.72 5.40 -11.12
N VAL A 70 1.16 5.74 -9.90
CA VAL A 70 1.16 7.12 -9.39
C VAL A 70 2.08 8.01 -10.21
N GLU A 71 3.31 7.55 -10.52
CA GLU A 71 4.25 8.30 -11.33
C GLU A 71 3.75 8.51 -12.77
N SER A 72 3.17 7.47 -13.39
CA SER A 72 2.55 7.58 -14.72
C SER A 72 1.41 8.60 -14.73
N THR A 73 0.55 8.59 -13.70
CA THR A 73 -0.52 9.57 -13.55
C THR A 73 0.03 10.99 -13.40
N ARG A 74 1.07 11.18 -12.58
CA ARG A 74 1.73 12.48 -12.39
C ARG A 74 2.33 13.00 -13.70
N LYS A 75 3.03 12.15 -14.46
CA LYS A 75 3.60 12.51 -15.77
C LYS A 75 2.51 13.00 -16.73
N LYS A 76 1.42 12.24 -16.88
CA LYS A 76 0.27 12.63 -17.72
C LYS A 76 -0.31 13.99 -17.32
N CYS A 77 -0.50 14.24 -16.02
CA CYS A 77 -0.99 15.54 -15.55
C CYS A 77 -0.02 16.69 -15.85
N CYS A 78 1.30 16.47 -15.75
CA CYS A 78 2.30 17.48 -16.07
C CYS A 78 2.38 17.77 -17.57
N GLU A 79 2.24 16.76 -18.43
CA GLU A 79 2.22 16.90 -19.89
C GLU A 79 0.98 17.68 -20.35
N SER A 80 -0.22 17.30 -19.88
CA SER A 80 -1.45 18.03 -20.21
C SER A 80 -1.47 19.49 -19.73
N ARG A 81 -0.64 19.85 -18.75
CA ARG A 81 -0.49 21.24 -18.28
C ARG A 81 0.43 22.06 -19.19
N LYS A 82 1.40 21.43 -19.85
CA LYS A 82 2.30 22.08 -20.82
C LYS A 82 1.62 22.36 -22.15
N GLU A 83 0.66 21.54 -22.56
CA GLU A 83 -0.12 21.75 -23.81
C GLU A 83 -1.19 22.86 -23.71
N ARG A 84 -1.42 23.40 -22.50
CA ARG A 84 -2.40 24.48 -22.24
C ARG A 84 -1.78 25.87 -22.07
N ILE A 85 -0.47 26.01 -22.28
CA ILE A 85 0.28 27.27 -22.23
C ILE A 85 0.80 27.54 -23.64
#